data_AF-A0A914YDN8-F1
#
_entry.id   AF-A0A914YDN8-F1
#
_cell.length_a   1.000
_cell.length_b   1.000
_cell.length_c   1.000
_cell.angle_alpha   90.00
_cell.angle_beta   90.00
_cell.angle_gamma   90.00
#
_symmetry.space_group_name_H-M   'P 1'
#
loop_
_entity.id
_entity.type
_entity.pdbx_description
1 polymer ?
#
loop_
_entity_poly.entity_id
_entity_poly.type
_entity_poly.pdbx_seq_one_letter_code
_entity_poly.pdbx_strand_id
1 'polypeptide(L)'
;MDFLQLFLQFSTNDNGFPSISNLDFANGYDAFSTCAFSINIPSGYEAIIDISQFWLEAGVDKLMVVKGNQMFELKNGGSYKIKSDLDESTFKFIADGNIRQAGFNASYNIISKNLKINENLF
;
A
#
# COMPACT_ATOMS: atom_id res chain seq x y z
N MET A 1 -7.76 -21.08 -18.15
CA MET A 1 -6.75 -20.17 -17.58
C MET A 1 -7.38 -19.64 -16.31
N ASP A 2 -7.11 -20.34 -15.20
CA ASP A 2 -7.60 -19.94 -13.89
C ASP A 2 -6.73 -18.79 -13.38
N PHE A 3 -7.34 -17.63 -13.15
CA PHE A 3 -6.70 -16.55 -12.43
C PHE A 3 -6.66 -16.97 -10.95
N LEU A 4 -5.49 -17.40 -10.47
CA LEU A 4 -5.26 -17.56 -9.04
C LEU A 4 -5.34 -16.17 -8.40
N GLN A 5 -6.46 -15.91 -7.74
CA GLN A 5 -6.72 -14.70 -7.01
C GLN A 5 -5.94 -14.75 -5.69
N LEU A 6 -4.90 -13.92 -5.56
CA LEU A 6 -4.19 -13.75 -4.29
C LEU A 6 -5.20 -13.29 -3.22
N PHE A 7 -5.23 -13.97 -2.08
CA PHE A 7 -5.87 -13.44 -0.89
C PHE A 7 -4.92 -12.41 -0.27
N LEU A 8 -5.12 -11.12 -0.56
CA LEU A 8 -4.58 -10.07 0.29
C LEU A 8 -5.07 -10.34 1.71
N GLN A 9 -4.15 -10.50 2.66
CA GLN A 9 -4.53 -10.63 4.05
C GLN A 9 -4.80 -9.22 4.58
N PHE A 10 -6.09 -8.92 4.76
CA PHE A 10 -6.50 -7.77 5.53
C PHE A 10 -6.42 -8.16 7.00
N SER A 11 -5.52 -7.49 7.73
CA SER A 11 -5.39 -7.66 9.16
C SER A 11 -5.30 -6.30 9.83
N THR A 12 -5.20 -6.28 11.16
CA THR A 12 -4.77 -5.11 11.90
C THR A 12 -3.34 -5.34 12.37
N ASN A 13 -2.46 -4.35 12.24
CA ASN A 13 -1.13 -4.40 12.83
C ASN A 13 -1.21 -4.37 14.37
N ASP A 14 -0.08 -4.53 15.05
CA ASP A 14 0.01 -4.55 16.52
C ASP A 14 -0.51 -3.26 17.19
N ASN A 15 -0.71 -2.20 16.42
CA ASN A 15 -1.27 -0.93 16.88
C ASN A 15 -2.77 -0.78 16.54
N GLY A 16 -3.42 -1.82 16.03
CA GLY A 16 -4.84 -1.83 15.68
C GLY A 16 -5.19 -1.17 14.34
N PHE A 17 -4.20 -0.80 13.53
CA PHE A 17 -4.43 -0.17 12.23
C PHE A 17 -4.57 -1.19 11.12
N PRO A 18 -5.43 -0.95 10.12
CA PRO A 18 -5.53 -1.83 8.97
C PRO A 18 -4.15 -2.01 8.30
N SER A 19 -3.77 -3.27 8.13
CA SER A 19 -2.57 -3.70 7.42
C SER A 19 -2.93 -4.64 6.29
N ILE A 20 -2.10 -4.55 5.25
CA ILE A 20 -2.21 -5.34 4.05
C ILE A 20 -0.85 -5.94 3.79
N SER A 21 -0.89 -7.25 3.64
CA SER A 21 0.26 -8.07 3.34
C SER A 21 -0.07 -9.10 2.28
N ASN A 22 0.93 -9.44 1.48
CA ASN A 22 0.96 -10.70 0.74
C ASN A 22 1.87 -11.73 1.45
N LEU A 23 2.02 -11.57 2.77
CA LEU A 23 3.05 -12.25 3.55
C LEU A 23 2.70 -13.71 3.76
N ASP A 24 3.32 -14.57 2.96
CA ASP A 24 3.85 -15.84 3.44
C ASP A 24 5.37 -15.69 3.51
N PHE A 25 5.91 -15.32 4.68
CA PHE A 25 7.36 -15.12 4.86
C PHE A 25 8.19 -16.39 4.61
N ALA A 26 7.60 -17.58 4.71
CA ALA A 26 8.31 -18.83 4.47
C ALA A 26 8.35 -19.19 2.98
N ASN A 27 7.30 -18.84 2.22
CA ASN A 27 7.13 -19.28 0.82
C ASN A 27 7.15 -18.15 -0.21
N GLY A 28 7.19 -16.88 0.23
CA GLY A 28 7.10 -15.70 -0.62
C GLY A 28 5.69 -15.47 -1.17
N TYR A 29 5.56 -14.47 -2.05
CA TYR A 29 4.30 -14.19 -2.75
C TYR A 29 4.06 -15.11 -3.95
N ASP A 30 2.81 -15.21 -4.38
CA ASP A 30 2.43 -16.01 -5.54
C ASP A 30 3.02 -15.47 -6.86
N ALA A 31 3.51 -16.40 -7.67
CA ALA A 31 3.97 -16.15 -9.03
C ALA A 31 2.82 -15.64 -9.93
N PHE A 32 3.15 -14.77 -10.89
CA PHE A 32 2.22 -14.18 -11.87
C PHE A 32 1.03 -13.43 -11.24
N SER A 33 1.19 -12.96 -10.00
CA SER A 33 0.11 -12.28 -9.29
C SER A 33 0.00 -10.81 -9.71
N THR A 34 -1.23 -10.35 -9.93
CA THR A 34 -1.55 -8.92 -10.11
C THR A 34 -2.64 -8.55 -9.14
N CYS A 35 -2.35 -7.63 -8.22
CA CYS A 35 -3.26 -7.24 -7.16
C CYS A 35 -3.39 -5.73 -7.10
N ALA A 36 -4.58 -5.25 -6.74
CA ALA A 36 -4.84 -3.85 -6.48
C ALA A 36 -5.57 -3.69 -5.15
N PHE A 37 -5.19 -2.67 -4.40
CA PHE A 37 -5.81 -2.28 -3.15
C PHE A 37 -6.10 -0.78 -3.17
N SER A 38 -7.35 -0.39 -2.86
CA SER A 38 -7.73 1.01 -2.72
C SER A 38 -7.99 1.38 -1.26
N ILE A 39 -7.41 2.50 -0.84
CA ILE A 39 -7.76 3.19 0.41
C ILE A 39 -8.76 4.28 0.07
N ASN A 40 -9.97 4.18 0.61
CA ASN A 40 -10.95 5.25 0.57
C ASN A 40 -10.73 6.18 1.77
N ILE A 41 -10.53 7.47 1.51
CA ILE A 41 -10.24 8.48 2.50
C ILE A 41 -11.45 9.41 2.60
N PRO A 42 -12.17 9.45 3.73
CA PRO A 42 -13.31 10.34 3.89
C PRO A 42 -12.90 11.82 3.75
N SER A 43 -13.84 12.63 3.26
CA SER A 43 -13.63 14.09 3.17
C SER A 43 -13.29 14.68 4.55
N GLY A 44 -12.32 15.60 4.60
CA GLY A 44 -11.79 16.15 5.85
C GLY A 44 -10.70 15.30 6.51
N TYR A 45 -10.30 14.17 5.91
CA TYR A 45 -9.22 13.32 6.42
C TYR A 45 -8.08 13.16 5.40
N GLU A 46 -6.95 12.64 5.87
CA GLU A 46 -5.80 12.19 5.08
C GLU A 46 -5.32 10.84 5.59
N ALA A 47 -4.73 10.02 4.71
CA ALA A 47 -4.10 8.76 5.08
C ALA A 47 -2.59 8.90 5.10
N ILE A 48 -1.97 8.34 6.14
CA ILE A 48 -0.54 8.06 6.20
C ILE A 48 -0.37 6.56 6.00
N ILE A 49 0.14 6.15 4.85
CA ILE A 49 0.52 4.76 4.60
C ILE A 49 1.97 4.56 5.02
N ASP A 50 2.22 3.54 5.81
CA ASP A 50 3.54 3.08 6.24
C ASP A 50 3.82 1.70 5.65
N ILE A 51 4.82 1.62 4.78
CA ILE A 51 5.37 0.38 4.25
C ILE A 51 6.62 0.08 5.04
N SER A 52 6.47 -0.80 6.04
CA SER A 52 7.52 -1.14 6.99
C SER A 52 8.50 -2.18 6.43
N GLN A 53 8.03 -3.00 5.49
CA GLN A 53 8.82 -4.02 4.82
C GLN A 53 8.48 -4.05 3.34
N PHE A 54 9.51 -4.06 2.51
CA PHE A 54 9.38 -4.09 1.06
C PHE A 54 10.56 -4.83 0.44
N TRP A 55 10.31 -6.07 0.03
CA TRP A 55 11.29 -6.92 -0.61
C TRP A 55 10.65 -7.73 -1.74
N LEU A 56 10.82 -7.24 -2.96
CA LEU A 56 10.39 -7.88 -4.21
C LEU A 56 11.60 -8.36 -5.03
N GLU A 57 11.39 -9.06 -6.14
CA GLU A 57 12.45 -9.28 -7.13
C GLU A 57 12.89 -7.95 -7.73
N ALA A 58 14.17 -7.60 -7.57
CA ALA A 58 14.69 -6.31 -8.02
C ALA A 58 14.66 -6.20 -9.56
N GLY A 59 13.98 -5.17 -10.07
CA GLY A 59 13.95 -4.86 -11.51
C GLY A 59 12.95 -5.68 -12.32
N VAL A 60 12.20 -6.56 -11.67
CA VAL A 60 11.21 -7.44 -12.31
C VAL A 60 9.83 -7.18 -11.69
N ASP A 61 9.71 -7.39 -10.39
CA ASP A 61 8.47 -7.21 -9.65
C ASP A 61 8.28 -5.78 -9.19
N LYS A 62 7.02 -5.34 -9.14
CA LYS A 62 6.67 -3.92 -8.98
C LYS A 62 5.55 -3.71 -7.98
N LEU A 63 5.74 -2.73 -7.10
CA LEU A 63 4.67 -2.12 -6.34
C LEU A 63 4.54 -0.66 -6.78
N MET A 64 3.38 -0.33 -7.34
CA MET A 64 3.04 1.00 -7.79
C MET A 64 2.02 1.63 -6.87
N VAL A 65 2.13 2.94 -6.68
CA VAL A 65 1.16 3.75 -5.96
C VAL A 65 0.55 4.75 -6.93
N VAL A 66 -0.76 4.68 -7.07
CA VAL A 66 -1.56 5.57 -7.91
C VAL A 66 -2.32 6.53 -6.98
N LYS A 67 -2.05 7.81 -7.15
CA LYS A 67 -2.64 8.90 -6.38
C LYS A 67 -3.21 9.92 -7.36
N GLY A 68 -4.51 9.83 -7.66
CA GLY A 68 -5.14 10.62 -8.72
C GLY A 68 -4.45 10.36 -10.06
N ASN A 69 -3.90 11.41 -10.68
CA ASN A 69 -3.18 11.29 -11.96
C ASN A 69 -1.68 10.99 -11.80
N GLN A 70 -1.18 10.85 -10.57
CA GLN A 70 0.22 10.54 -10.31
C GLN A 70 0.41 9.04 -10.10
N MET A 71 1.50 8.49 -10.65
CA MET A 71 1.89 7.10 -10.46
C MET A 71 3.36 7.03 -10.06
N PHE A 72 3.65 6.26 -9.01
CA PHE A 72 5.00 6.09 -8.47
C PHE A 72 5.33 4.60 -8.36
N GLU A 73 6.47 4.17 -8.87
CA GLU A 73 7.00 2.83 -8.64
C GLU A 73 7.92 2.86 -7.41
N LEU A 74 7.69 1.98 -6.45
CA LEU A 74 8.52 1.86 -5.25
C LEU A 74 9.76 1.02 -5.55
N LYS A 75 10.93 1.50 -5.12
CA LYS A 75 12.21 0.79 -5.27
C LYS A 75 12.41 -0.23 -4.17
N ASN A 76 12.88 -1.41 -4.57
CA ASN A 76 13.08 -2.56 -3.69
C ASN A 76 14.00 -2.25 -2.48
N GLY A 77 13.73 -2.87 -1.32
CA GLY A 77 14.59 -2.80 -0.14
C GLY A 77 14.49 -1.52 0.70
N GLY A 78 13.48 -0.68 0.47
CA GLY A 78 13.25 0.57 1.22
C GLY A 78 11.99 0.54 2.08
N SER A 79 11.94 1.39 3.10
CA SER A 79 10.69 1.72 3.80
C SER A 79 10.10 3.01 3.24
N TYR A 80 8.76 3.08 3.19
CA TYR A 80 8.06 4.23 2.61
C TYR A 80 7.00 4.75 3.56
N LYS A 81 6.97 6.07 3.74
CA LYS A 81 5.82 6.77 4.32
C LYS A 81 5.18 7.63 3.26
N ILE A 82 3.94 7.32 2.90
CA ILE A 82 3.22 7.96 1.81
C ILE A 82 2.03 8.69 2.39
N LYS A 83 1.98 10.01 2.19
CA LYS A 83 0.83 10.83 2.56
C LYS A 83 -0.13 10.94 1.39
N SER A 84 -1.38 10.53 1.62
CA SER A 84 -2.47 10.76 0.68
C SER A 84 -3.56 11.62 1.28
N ASP A 85 -3.89 12.69 0.56
CA ASP A 85 -4.92 13.67 0.84
C ASP A 85 -6.05 13.63 -0.19
N LEU A 86 -5.99 12.69 -1.15
CA LEU A 86 -7.03 12.45 -2.13
C LEU A 86 -8.08 11.49 -1.58
N ASP A 87 -9.31 11.58 -2.08
CA ASP A 87 -10.41 10.73 -1.63
C ASP A 87 -10.17 9.23 -1.88
N GLU A 88 -9.27 8.89 -2.82
CA GLU A 88 -8.84 7.53 -3.09
C GLU A 88 -7.33 7.44 -3.38
N SER A 89 -6.70 6.36 -2.93
CA SER A 89 -5.35 5.97 -3.36
C SER A 89 -5.25 4.47 -3.56
N THR A 90 -4.66 4.08 -4.69
CA THR A 90 -4.58 2.68 -5.09
C THR A 90 -3.14 2.19 -5.10
N PHE A 91 -2.89 1.08 -4.43
CA PHE A 91 -1.65 0.32 -4.49
C PHE A 91 -1.82 -0.81 -5.49
N LYS A 92 -0.95 -0.91 -6.48
CA LYS A 92 -0.97 -1.97 -7.49
C LYS A 92 0.33 -2.77 -7.42
N PHE A 93 0.19 -4.05 -7.11
CA PHE A 93 1.29 -5.02 -7.08
C PHE A 93 1.26 -5.89 -8.34
N ILE A 94 2.42 -6.12 -8.93
CA ILE A 94 2.62 -6.98 -10.09
C ILE A 94 3.86 -7.85 -9.81
N ALA A 95 3.68 -9.16 -9.85
CA ALA A 95 4.74 -10.16 -9.77
C ALA A 95 4.85 -10.98 -11.06
N ASP A 96 6.08 -11.39 -11.38
CA ASP A 96 6.38 -12.34 -12.44
C ASP A 96 6.38 -13.80 -11.94
N GLY A 97 6.84 -14.73 -12.77
CA GLY A 97 6.79 -16.17 -12.51
C GLY A 97 7.93 -16.78 -11.70
N ASN A 98 9.04 -16.06 -11.49
CA ASN A 98 10.34 -16.70 -11.34
C ASN A 98 10.90 -16.59 -9.92
N ILE A 99 11.22 -15.37 -9.46
CA ILE A 99 11.84 -15.18 -8.14
C ILE A 99 10.82 -14.57 -7.19
N ARG A 100 10.54 -15.32 -6.12
CA ARG A 100 9.59 -14.92 -5.09
C ARG A 100 10.34 -14.51 -3.85
N GLN A 101 10.17 -13.26 -3.47
CA GLN A 101 10.75 -12.70 -2.26
C GLN A 101 9.69 -12.58 -1.15
N ALA A 102 10.08 -12.01 -0.01
CA ALA A 102 9.20 -11.88 1.15
C ALA A 102 7.96 -11.02 0.89
N GLY A 103 7.96 -10.12 -0.11
CA GLY A 103 6.80 -9.31 -0.46
C GLY A 103 6.78 -7.97 0.25
N PHE A 104 5.61 -7.53 0.70
CA PHE A 104 5.48 -6.24 1.40
C PHE A 104 4.51 -6.29 2.57
N ASN A 105 4.76 -5.42 3.56
CA ASN A 105 3.86 -5.12 4.65
C ASN A 105 3.55 -3.62 4.65
N ALA A 106 2.29 -3.30 4.40
CA ALA A 106 1.79 -1.94 4.47
C ALA A 106 0.75 -1.81 5.58
N SER A 107 0.71 -0.67 6.25
CA SER A 107 -0.37 -0.28 7.15
C SER A 107 -0.76 1.16 6.87
N TYR A 108 -1.97 1.57 7.25
CA TYR A 108 -2.37 2.96 7.07
C TYR A 108 -3.19 3.51 8.24
N ASN A 109 -3.01 4.81 8.46
CA ASN A 109 -3.73 5.58 9.48
C ASN A 109 -4.50 6.70 8.80
N ILE A 110 -5.81 6.80 9.08
CA ILE A 110 -6.62 7.94 8.65
C ILE A 110 -6.63 8.96 9.78
N ILE A 111 -6.20 10.18 9.49
CA ILE A 111 -6.13 11.29 10.45
C ILE A 111 -6.92 12.48 9.92
N SER A 112 -7.55 13.25 10.81
CA SER A 112 -8.27 14.46 10.40
C SER A 112 -7.29 15.49 9.84
N LYS A 113 -7.61 16.04 8.67
CA LYS A 113 -6.96 17.28 8.19
C LYS A 113 -7.31 18.34 9.23
N ASN A 114 -6.33 18.77 10.03
CA ASN A 114 -6.53 19.94 10.89
C ASN A 114 -6.87 21.11 9.97
N LEU A 115 -8.17 21.40 9.83
CA LEU A 115 -8.62 22.64 9.24
C LEU A 115 -8.04 23.72 10.14
N LYS A 116 -7.07 24.49 9.63
CA LYS A 116 -6.71 25.75 10.26
C LYS A 116 -7.98 26.58 10.22
N ILE A 117 -8.72 26.59 11.32
CA ILE A 117 -9.79 27.57 11.51
C ILE A 117 -9.04 28.91 11.48
N ASN A 118 -9.30 29.71 10.44
CA ASN A 118 -8.80 31.07 10.41
C ASN A 118 -9.42 31.79 11.62
N GLU A 119 -8.65 31.97 12.68
CA GLU A 119 -8.98 32.82 13.84
C GLU A 119 -8.89 34.31 13.46
N ASN A 120 -9.56 34.71 12.37
CA ASN A 120 -9.74 36.11 11.99
C ASN A 120 -11.22 36.33 11.66
N LEU A 121 -12.04 36.28 12.71
CA LEU A 121 -13.29 37.02 12.75
C LEU A 121 -13.14 38.02 13.91
N PHE A 122 -12.81 39.26 13.53
CA PHE A 122 -12.99 40.44 14.39
C PHE A 122 -14.48 40.74 14.55
#